data_AF-A0A2H6FEB7-F1
#
_entry.id   AF-A0A2H6FEB7-F1
#
_cell.length_a   1.000
_cell.length_b   1.000
_cell.length_c   1.000
_cell.angle_alpha   90.00
_cell.angle_beta   90.00
_cell.angle_gamma   90.00
#
_symmetry.space_group_name_H-M   'P 1'
#
loop_
_entity.id
_entity.type
_entity.pdbx_description
1 polymer ?
#
loop_
_entity_poly.entity_id
_entity_poly.type
_entity_poly.pdbx_seq_one_letter_code
_entity_poly.pdbx_strand_id
1 'polypeptide(L)'
;MKEKFIYIGTGAGLVLFAIYGLLPGSFLGGIMGLNLSGLLFGYPVTSSLMPRIIVAVSMLLGVMVSGLVFIIAGSTLGWLLGSIVDYIRKSKEIQVTDKEIQNETLKR
;
A
#
# COMPACT_ATOMS: atom_id res chain seq x y z
N MET A 1 8.61 -2.38 -19.02
CA MET A 1 7.46 -3.15 -18.47
C MET A 1 7.30 -3.05 -16.95
N LYS A 2 8.38 -2.81 -16.18
CA LYS A 2 8.33 -2.66 -14.71
C LYS A 2 7.41 -1.54 -14.18
N GLU A 3 7.32 -0.42 -14.91
CA GLU A 3 6.52 0.75 -14.52
C GLU A 3 5.01 0.45 -14.46
N LYS A 4 4.50 -0.41 -15.35
CA LYS A 4 3.08 -0.80 -15.36
C LYS A 4 2.72 -1.62 -14.12
N PHE A 5 3.60 -2.51 -13.67
CA PHE A 5 3.40 -3.30 -12.45
C PHE A 5 3.47 -2.45 -11.18
N ILE A 6 4.32 -1.41 -11.15
CA ILE A 6 4.36 -0.45 -10.05
C ILE A 6 3.07 0.37 -9.98
N TYR A 7 2.53 0.82 -11.13
CA TYR A 7 1.25 1.54 -11.19
C TYR A 7 0.09 0.68 -10.70
N ILE A 8 0.03 -0.59 -11.12
CA ILE A 8 -1.01 -1.53 -10.67
C ILE A 8 -0.85 -1.86 -9.17
N GLY A 9 0.38 -2.06 -8.69
CA GLY A 9 0.66 -2.30 -7.27
C GLY A 9 0.32 -1.12 -6.37
N THR A 10 0.64 0.11 -6.82
CA THR A 10 0.28 1.34 -6.11
C THR A 10 -1.23 1.54 -6.11
N GLY A 11 -1.91 1.31 -7.24
CA GLY A 11 -3.37 1.38 -7.33
C GLY A 11 -4.07 0.36 -6.44
N ALA A 12 -3.61 -0.90 -6.44
CA ALA A 12 -4.15 -1.94 -5.57
C ALA A 12 -3.88 -1.64 -4.08
N GLY A 13 -2.69 -1.14 -3.75
CA GLY A 13 -2.34 -0.70 -2.39
C GLY A 13 -3.22 0.45 -1.90
N LEU A 14 -3.59 1.39 -2.78
CA LEU A 14 -4.49 2.49 -2.44
C LEU A 14 -5.92 2.01 -2.15
N VAL A 15 -6.43 1.04 -2.93
CA VAL A 15 -7.75 0.43 -2.68
C VAL A 15 -7.75 -0.35 -1.36
N LEU A 16 -6.68 -1.10 -1.10
CA LEU A 16 -6.53 -1.85 0.16
C LEU A 16 -6.38 -0.89 1.35
N PHE A 17 -5.67 0.22 1.18
CA PHE A 17 -5.62 1.31 2.15
C PHE A 17 -7.00 1.89 2.43
N ALA A 18 -7.82 2.17 1.41
CA ALA A 18 -9.15 2.75 1.64
C ALA A 18 -10.05 1.85 2.51
N ILE A 19 -9.97 0.52 2.34
CA ILE A 19 -10.81 -0.44 3.07
C ILE A 19 -10.22 -0.76 4.46
N TYR A 20 -8.91 -1.06 4.52
CA TYR A 20 -8.25 -1.59 5.72
C TYR A 20 -7.31 -0.63 6.43
N GLY A 21 -6.97 0.52 5.83
CA GLY A 21 -6.09 1.53 6.43
C GLY A 21 -6.85 2.79 6.85
N LEU A 22 -7.69 3.32 5.97
CA LEU A 22 -8.45 4.54 6.18
C LEU A 22 -9.52 4.34 7.24
N LEU A 23 -10.32 3.27 7.13
CA LEU A 23 -11.42 3.01 8.06
C LEU A 23 -10.89 2.72 9.48
N PRO A 24 -10.11 1.65 9.74
CA PRO A 24 -9.62 1.38 11.10
C PRO A 24 -8.55 2.37 11.58
N GLY A 25 -7.74 2.95 10.69
CA GLY A 25 -6.74 3.96 11.04
C GLY A 25 -7.36 5.27 11.50
N SER A 26 -8.45 5.70 10.87
CA SER A 26 -9.23 6.87 11.32
C SER A 26 -9.84 6.63 12.70
N PHE A 27 -10.38 5.44 12.95
CA PHE A 27 -10.92 5.07 14.25
C PHE A 27 -9.83 5.04 15.32
N LEU A 28 -8.71 4.35 15.10
CA LEU A 28 -7.58 4.33 16.02
C LEU A 28 -7.01 5.72 16.33
N GLY A 29 -6.83 6.56 15.30
CA GLY A 29 -6.36 7.93 15.46
C GLY A 29 -7.32 8.81 16.26
N GLY A 30 -8.63 8.61 16.13
CA GLY A 30 -9.65 9.29 16.92
C GLY A 30 -9.65 8.88 18.39
N ILE A 31 -9.57 7.57 18.69
CA ILE A 31 -9.56 7.05 20.07
C ILE A 31 -8.28 7.48 20.80
N MET A 32 -7.14 7.43 20.12
CA MET A 32 -5.86 7.92 20.66
C MET A 32 -5.87 9.44 20.83
N GLY A 33 -6.42 10.19 19.88
CA GLY A 33 -6.55 11.64 19.99
C GLY A 33 -7.43 12.06 21.17
N LEU A 34 -8.51 11.31 21.44
CA LEU A 34 -9.38 11.53 22.59
C LEU A 34 -8.65 11.24 23.90
N ASN A 35 -7.90 10.13 23.98
CA ASN A 35 -7.08 9.82 25.14
C ASN A 35 -6.02 10.90 25.38
N LEU A 36 -5.33 11.36 24.33
CA LEU A 36 -4.29 12.38 24.43
C LEU A 36 -4.88 13.73 24.86
N SER A 37 -6.04 14.11 24.32
CA SER A 37 -6.74 15.31 24.74
C SER A 37 -7.24 15.21 26.19
N GLY A 38 -7.73 14.05 26.62
CA GLY A 38 -8.15 13.81 28.00
C GLY A 38 -6.98 13.86 28.98
N LEU A 39 -5.79 13.44 28.55
CA LEU A 39 -4.55 13.51 29.33
C LEU A 39 -4.00 14.94 29.45
N LEU A 40 -4.14 15.76 28.39
CA LEU A 40 -3.67 17.15 28.37
C LEU A 40 -4.63 18.14 29.04
N PHE A 41 -5.94 17.94 28.94
CA PHE A 41 -6.96 18.89 29.43
C PHE A 41 -7.75 18.38 30.64
N GLY A 42 -7.54 17.13 31.06
CA GLY A 42 -8.27 16.51 32.17
C GLY A 42 -9.67 16.01 31.78
N TYR A 43 -10.14 14.96 32.48
CA TYR A 43 -11.53 14.51 32.40
C TYR A 43 -12.40 15.35 33.34
N PRO A 44 -13.63 15.76 32.96
CA PRO A 44 -14.30 15.55 31.69
C PRO A 44 -13.89 16.65 30.70
N VAL A 45 -13.58 16.25 29.46
CA VAL A 45 -13.37 17.19 28.36
C VAL A 45 -14.69 17.91 28.08
N THR A 46 -14.93 18.97 28.86
CA THR A 46 -16.03 19.91 28.63
C THR A 46 -15.97 20.31 27.17
N SER A 47 -17.13 20.40 26.53
CA SER A 47 -17.41 20.67 25.10
C SER A 47 -16.70 21.91 24.54
N SER A 48 -15.38 21.92 24.62
CA SER A 48 -14.46 22.96 24.25
C SER A 48 -13.92 22.61 22.87
N LEU A 49 -13.68 23.63 22.05
CA LEU A 49 -13.21 23.46 20.68
C LEU A 49 -11.81 22.85 20.62
N MET A 50 -10.99 23.05 21.66
CA MET A 50 -9.61 22.58 21.75
C MET A 50 -9.47 21.04 21.62
N PRO A 51 -10.16 20.23 22.45
CA PRO A 51 -10.18 18.76 22.31
C PRO A 51 -10.58 18.27 20.93
N ARG A 52 -11.57 18.92 20.30
CA ARG A 52 -12.05 18.52 18.97
C ARG A 52 -11.00 18.75 17.90
N ILE A 53 -10.25 19.85 17.98
CA ILE A 53 -9.15 20.15 17.06
C ILE A 53 -8.01 19.14 17.24
N ILE A 54 -7.68 18.79 18.48
CA ILE A 54 -6.60 17.81 18.77
C ILE A 54 -6.96 16.42 18.24
N VAL A 55 -8.21 15.98 18.44
CA VAL A 55 -8.71 14.73 17.89
C VAL A 55 -8.70 14.76 16.37
N ALA A 56 -9.15 15.86 15.75
CA ALA A 56 -9.15 16.02 14.30
C ALA A 56 -7.72 15.94 13.73
N VAL A 57 -6.75 16.60 14.36
CA VAL A 57 -5.33 16.55 13.95
C VAL A 57 -4.76 15.14 14.13
N SER A 58 -5.04 14.46 15.25
CA SER A 58 -4.61 13.08 15.51
C SER A 58 -5.17 12.10 14.47
N MET A 59 -6.45 12.26 14.10
CA MET A 59 -7.09 11.45 13.06
C MET A 59 -6.42 11.68 11.69
N LEU A 60 -6.14 12.94 11.35
CA LEU A 60 -5.50 13.31 10.08
C LEU A 60 -4.06 12.78 10.00
N LEU A 61 -3.30 12.89 11.08
CA LEU A 61 -1.94 12.34 11.20
C LEU A 61 -1.95 10.82 11.08
N GLY A 62 -2.85 10.13 11.77
CA GLY A 62 -2.99 8.68 11.70
C GLY A 62 -3.29 8.18 10.28
N VAL A 63 -4.19 8.87 9.57
CA VAL A 63 -4.54 8.56 8.18
C VAL A 63 -3.37 8.83 7.23
N MET A 64 -2.66 9.95 7.39
CA MET A 64 -1.48 10.27 6.57
C MET A 64 -0.40 9.18 6.69
N VAL A 65 -0.06 8.77 7.92
CA VAL A 65 0.96 7.74 8.17
C VAL A 65 0.51 6.39 7.61
N SER A 66 -0.74 6.00 7.85
CA SER A 66 -1.31 4.76 7.31
C SER A 66 -1.27 4.74 5.78
N GLY A 67 -1.58 5.86 5.13
CA GLY A 67 -1.55 5.98 3.66
C GLY A 67 -0.16 5.78 3.09
N LEU A 68 0.85 6.42 3.69
CA LEU A 68 2.26 6.24 3.32
C LEU A 68 2.70 4.77 3.42
N VAL A 69 2.39 4.11 4.54
CA VAL A 69 2.77 2.71 4.76
C VAL A 69 2.13 1.79 3.71
N PHE A 70 0.85 1.96 3.42
CA PHE A 70 0.17 1.15 2.41
C PHE A 70 0.64 1.41 0.98
N ILE A 71 0.95 2.66 0.63
CA ILE A 71 1.49 3.01 -0.70
C ILE A 71 2.86 2.36 -0.89
N ILE A 72 3.74 2.49 0.11
CA ILE A 72 5.09 1.90 0.07
C ILE A 72 5.00 0.37 0.02
N ALA A 73 4.14 -0.23 0.86
CA ALA A 73 3.94 -1.69 0.87
C ALA A 73 3.34 -2.19 -0.45
N GLY A 74 2.31 -1.53 -0.98
CA GLY A 74 1.69 -1.88 -2.25
C GLY A 74 2.63 -1.72 -3.45
N SER A 75 3.46 -0.66 -3.45
CA SER A 75 4.51 -0.46 -4.45
C SER A 75 5.57 -1.57 -4.39
N THR A 76 6.01 -1.93 -3.18
CA THR A 76 7.00 -3.00 -2.98
C THR A 76 6.46 -4.36 -3.43
N LEU A 77 5.21 -4.69 -3.08
CA LEU A 77 4.55 -5.92 -3.51
C LEU A 77 4.32 -5.95 -5.02
N GLY A 78 3.88 -4.84 -5.62
CA GLY A 78 3.70 -4.72 -7.07
C GLY A 78 5.00 -4.92 -7.85
N TRP A 79 6.11 -4.40 -7.34
CA TRP A 79 7.43 -4.63 -7.90
C TRP A 79 7.88 -6.09 -7.78
N LEU A 80 7.58 -6.74 -6.65
CA LEU A 80 7.89 -8.15 -6.41
C LEU A 80 7.10 -9.08 -7.36
N LEU A 81 5.80 -8.84 -7.50
CA LEU A 81 4.92 -9.55 -8.44
C LEU A 81 5.35 -9.33 -9.90
N GLY A 82 5.72 -8.11 -10.28
CA GLY A 82 6.24 -7.81 -11.61
C GLY A 82 7.54 -8.55 -11.94
N SER A 83 8.42 -8.71 -10.94
CA SER A 83 9.68 -9.45 -11.10
C SER A 83 9.45 -10.96 -11.29
N ILE A 84 8.47 -11.54 -10.59
CA ILE A 84 8.09 -12.96 -10.76
C ILE A 84 7.50 -13.18 -12.15
N VAL A 85 6.64 -12.28 -12.63
CA VAL A 85 6.05 -12.37 -13.97
C VAL A 85 7.12 -12.21 -15.06
N ASP A 86 8.09 -11.30 -14.90
CA ASP A 86 9.23 -11.17 -15.83
C ASP A 86 10.09 -12.44 -15.85
N TYR A 87 10.31 -13.10 -14.71
CA TYR A 87 11.02 -14.37 -14.64
C TYR A 87 10.30 -15.49 -15.39
N ILE A 88 8.98 -15.61 -15.21
CA ILE A 88 8.15 -16.62 -15.89
C ILE A 88 8.13 -16.35 -17.40
N ARG A 89 8.04 -15.08 -17.81
CA ARG A 89 8.01 -14.71 -19.23
C ARG A 89 9.36 -14.89 -19.92
N LYS A 90 10.46 -14.55 -19.25
CA LYS A 90 11.82 -14.78 -19.76
C LYS A 90 12.13 -16.28 -19.88
N SER A 91 11.64 -17.10 -18.95
CA SER A 91 11.71 -18.57 -19.06
C SER A 91 10.94 -19.09 -20.28
N LYS A 92 9.79 -18.48 -20.62
CA LYS A 92 9.01 -18.84 -21.80
C LYS A 92 9.66 -18.41 -23.11
N GLU A 93 10.31 -17.24 -23.18
CA GLU A 93 11.08 -16.82 -24.37
C GLU A 93 12.30 -17.71 -24.62
N ILE A 94 13.01 -18.11 -23.55
CA ILE A 94 14.15 -19.03 -23.67
C ILE A 94 13.69 -20.40 -24.22
N GLN A 95 12.53 -20.91 -23.78
CA GLN A 95 11.96 -22.16 -24.31
C GLN A 95 11.45 -22.07 -25.76
N VAL A 96 11.13 -20.88 -26.26
CA VAL A 96 10.70 -20.71 -27.67
C VAL A 96 11.93 -20.66 -28.58
N THR A 97 13.00 -19.95 -28.19
CA THR A 97 14.27 -19.92 -28.93
C THR A 97 14.95 -21.30 -28.99
N ASP A 98 14.91 -22.09 -27.92
CA ASP A 98 15.49 -23.45 -27.89
C ASP A 98 14.80 -24.39 -28.90
N LYS A 99 13.47 -24.26 -29.07
CA LYS A 99 12.69 -25.06 -30.02
C LYS A 99 12.87 -24.66 -31.48
N GLU A 100 13.25 -23.41 -31.73
CA GLU A 100 13.48 -22.88 -33.07
C GLU A 100 14.85 -23.32 -33.61
N ILE A 101 15.87 -23.32 -32.74
CA ILE A 101 17.22 -23.82 -33.05
C ILE A 101 17.18 -25.33 -33.35
N GLN A 102 16.38 -26.10 -32.60
CA GLN A 102 16.24 -27.54 -32.79
C GLN A 102 15.53 -27.89 -34.11
N ASN A 103 14.60 -27.05 -34.57
CA ASN A 103 13.93 -27.23 -35.87
C ASN A 103 14.84 -26.88 -37.06
N GLU A 104 15.77 -25.92 -36.92
CA GLU A 104 16.77 -25.63 -37.96
C GLU A 104 17.84 -26.73 -38.08
N THR A 105 18.18 -27.41 -36.98
CA THR A 105 19.16 -28.52 -37.02
C THR A 105 18.60 -29.82 -37.59
N LEU A 106 17.27 -30.03 -37.52
CA LEU A 106 16.57 -31.20 -38.08
C LEU A 106 16.27 -31.07 -39.58
N LYS A 107 16.51 -29.89 -40.19
CA LYS A 107 16.26 -29.58 -41.60
C LYS A 107 17.52 -29.55 -42.48
N ARG A 108 18.69 -29.82 -41.89
CA ARG A 108 19.97 -30.04 -42.59
C ARG A 108 20.35 -31.51 -42.53
#